data_AF-A0A4Q9MYQ5-F1
#
_entry.id   AF-A0A4Q9MYQ5-F1
#
_cell.length_a   1.000
_cell.length_b   1.000
_cell.length_c   1.000
_cell.angle_alpha   90.00
_cell.angle_beta   90.00
_cell.angle_gamma   90.00
#
_symmetry.space_group_name_H-M   'P 1'
#
loop_
_entity.id
_entity.type
_entity.pdbx_description
1 polymer ?
#
loop_
_entity_poly.entity_id
_entity_poly.type
_entity_poly.pdbx_seq_one_letter_code
_entity_poly.pdbx_strand_id
1 'polypeptide(L)'
;MSTLDDLANSLHLSPLVSSTTQSPALPWEVVERAVELCSGDKATLCALALSCSQLHPRSVFVLFTDVDLLSEKQLMDFYDAVQTQSHLQPVARSLSLPWSEVSPFPLLFILPGLRHVTFQ
;
A
#
# COMPACT_ATOMS: atom_id res chain seq x y z
N MET A 1 -6.91 0.99 66.68
CA MET A 1 -5.50 1.29 66.34
C MET A 1 -4.95 0.03 65.68
N SER A 2 -4.95 0.00 64.35
CA SER A 2 -4.57 -1.18 63.57
C SER A 2 -3.39 -0.82 62.66
N THR A 3 -2.35 -1.63 62.78
CA THR A 3 -1.11 -1.68 62.01
C THR A 3 -1.33 -2.41 60.67
N LEU A 4 -1.06 -1.79 59.51
CA LEU A 4 -0.64 -2.49 58.27
C LEU A 4 -0.28 -1.58 57.05
N ASP A 5 0.13 -0.33 57.24
CA ASP A 5 0.51 0.53 56.09
C ASP A 5 2.00 0.42 55.69
N ASP A 6 2.61 -0.74 55.94
CA ASP A 6 4.04 -1.01 55.66
C ASP A 6 4.28 -1.77 54.34
N LEU A 7 3.35 -1.73 53.36
CA LEU A 7 3.55 -2.47 52.10
C LEU A 7 2.91 -1.84 50.86
N ALA A 8 2.90 -0.52 50.75
CA ALA A 8 2.64 0.16 49.47
C ALA A 8 3.93 0.77 48.86
N ASN A 9 5.08 0.28 49.33
CA ASN A 9 6.40 0.57 48.79
C ASN A 9 6.70 -0.42 47.65
N SER A 10 6.03 -0.26 46.51
CA SER A 10 6.30 -0.95 45.22
C SER A 10 5.12 -0.63 44.31
N LEU A 11 5.20 0.32 43.37
CA LEU A 11 6.02 0.27 42.17
C LEU A 11 6.03 1.71 41.62
N HIS A 12 7.09 2.47 41.89
CA HIS A 12 7.35 3.69 41.14
C HIS A 12 7.75 3.24 39.72
N LEU A 13 6.75 3.06 38.86
CA LEU A 13 6.90 2.84 37.43
C LEU A 13 7.60 4.07 36.85
N SER A 14 8.93 4.00 36.82
CA SER A 14 9.75 4.87 35.99
C SER A 14 9.23 4.71 34.55
N PRO A 15 9.04 5.80 33.79
CA PRO A 15 8.78 5.68 32.37
C PRO A 15 10.03 5.02 31.79
N LEU A 16 9.93 3.72 31.48
CA LEU A 16 10.86 3.06 30.60
C LEU A 16 10.72 3.80 29.28
N VAL A 17 11.58 4.81 29.07
CA VAL A 17 11.76 5.44 27.77
C VAL A 17 12.28 4.31 26.89
N SER A 18 11.35 3.59 26.29
CA SER A 18 11.63 2.66 25.23
C SER A 18 12.30 3.51 24.17
N SER A 19 13.62 3.40 24.06
CA SER A 19 14.35 3.88 22.92
C SER A 19 13.94 2.98 21.75
N THR A 20 12.70 3.13 21.27
CA THR A 20 12.39 2.74 19.91
C THR A 20 13.29 3.61 19.07
N THR A 21 14.40 3.05 18.60
CA THR A 21 15.22 3.58 17.50
C THR A 21 14.27 3.76 16.32
N GLN A 22 13.63 4.91 16.28
CA GLN A 22 12.73 5.30 15.22
C GLN A 22 13.63 5.56 14.02
N SER A 23 13.52 4.71 13.00
CA SER A 23 14.22 4.94 11.75
C SER A 23 13.93 6.38 11.29
N PRO A 24 14.94 7.13 10.82
CA PRO A 24 14.74 8.51 10.40
C PRO A 24 13.63 8.56 9.35
N ALA A 25 12.58 9.31 9.66
CA ALA A 25 11.46 9.52 8.76
C ALA A 25 11.87 10.51 7.67
N LEU A 26 11.63 10.15 6.42
CA LEU A 26 11.70 11.06 5.29
C LEU A 26 10.59 12.10 5.43
N PRO A 27 10.90 13.40 5.19
CA PRO A 27 9.86 14.40 5.03
C PRO A 27 8.87 13.98 3.94
N TRP A 28 7.58 14.25 4.15
CA TRP A 28 6.54 13.84 3.20
C TRP A 28 6.76 14.43 1.81
N GLU A 29 7.37 15.62 1.72
CA GLU A 29 7.73 16.27 0.46
C GLU A 29 8.73 15.43 -0.33
N VAL A 30 9.70 14.80 0.34
CA VAL A 30 10.69 13.93 -0.31
C VAL A 30 10.02 12.65 -0.81
N VAL A 31 9.11 12.09 -0.01
CA VAL A 31 8.32 10.91 -0.39
C VAL A 31 7.50 11.18 -1.64
N GLU A 32 6.75 12.29 -1.65
CA GLU A 32 5.94 12.65 -2.80
C GLU A 32 6.78 12.93 -4.04
N ARG A 33 7.87 13.69 -3.90
CA ARG A 33 8.74 14.01 -5.03
C ARG A 33 9.42 12.77 -5.62
N ALA A 34 9.85 11.83 -4.78
CA ALA A 34 10.40 10.57 -5.25
C ALA A 34 9.37 9.76 -6.03
N VAL A 35 8.13 9.67 -5.53
CA VAL A 35 7.03 8.97 -6.20
C VAL A 35 6.63 9.67 -7.50
N GLU A 36 6.54 10.99 -7.51
CA GLU A 36 6.19 11.80 -8.68
C GLU A 36 7.24 11.68 -9.80
N LEU A 37 8.53 11.71 -9.46
CA LEU A 37 9.61 11.53 -10.45
C LEU A 37 9.62 10.13 -11.06
N CYS A 38 9.18 9.13 -10.30
CA CYS A 38 9.20 7.73 -10.72
C CYS A 38 7.85 7.22 -11.23
N SER A 39 6.79 8.02 -11.23
CA SER A 39 5.44 7.57 -11.59
C SER A 39 5.31 7.10 -13.04
N GLY A 40 6.21 7.55 -13.92
CA GLY A 40 6.28 7.11 -15.32
C GLY A 40 6.98 5.76 -15.53
N ASP A 41 7.72 5.26 -14.54
CA ASP A 41 8.42 3.98 -14.61
C ASP A 41 7.94 3.04 -13.50
N LYS A 42 7.01 2.17 -13.85
CA LYS A 42 6.39 1.19 -12.94
C LYS A 42 7.42 0.26 -12.30
N ALA A 43 8.53 -0.07 -12.99
CA ALA A 43 9.58 -0.93 -12.45
C ALA A 43 10.37 -0.21 -11.35
N THR A 44 10.77 1.05 -11.60
CA THR A 44 11.46 1.88 -10.61
C THR A 44 10.57 2.15 -9.40
N LEU A 45 9.29 2.45 -9.62
CA LEU A 45 8.33 2.70 -8.54
C LEU A 45 8.10 1.46 -7.66
N CYS A 46 8.08 0.26 -8.27
CA CYS A 46 8.02 -1.02 -7.55
C CYS A 46 9.29 -1.26 -6.73
N ALA A 47 10.48 -1.04 -7.32
CA ALA A 47 11.74 -1.15 -6.60
C ALA A 47 11.81 -0.22 -5.39
N LEU A 48 11.31 1.02 -5.51
CA LEU A 48 11.18 1.97 -4.40
C LEU A 48 10.22 1.47 -3.32
N ALA A 49 9.06 0.94 -3.71
CA ALA A 49 8.07 0.38 -2.79
C ALA A 49 8.63 -0.80 -1.99
N LEU A 50 9.48 -1.63 -2.60
CA LEU A 50 10.11 -2.78 -1.95
C LEU A 50 11.32 -2.39 -1.09
N SER A 51 12.07 -1.36 -1.50
CA SER A 51 13.30 -0.96 -0.82
C SER A 51 13.06 -0.02 0.36
N CYS A 52 12.00 0.79 0.33
CA CYS A 52 11.71 1.79 1.35
C CYS A 52 10.27 1.71 1.84
N SER A 53 10.09 1.26 3.09
CA SER A 53 8.77 1.15 3.73
C SER A 53 8.02 2.48 3.83
N GLN A 54 8.73 3.61 3.84
CA GLN A 54 8.12 4.94 3.90
C GLN A 54 7.56 5.39 2.55
N LEU A 55 8.15 4.91 1.45
CA LEU A 55 7.65 5.15 0.09
C LEU A 55 6.54 4.15 -0.28
N HIS A 56 6.56 2.96 0.32
CA HIS A 56 5.67 1.85 0.00
C HIS A 56 4.19 2.24 -0.15
N PRO A 57 3.53 2.92 0.81
CA PRO A 57 2.10 3.20 0.70
C PRO A 57 1.76 4.09 -0.49
N ARG A 58 2.63 5.05 -0.81
CA ARG A 58 2.38 6.02 -1.88
C ARG A 58 2.79 5.50 -3.25
N SER A 59 3.88 4.75 -3.32
CA SER A 59 4.29 4.04 -4.53
C SER A 59 3.25 3.01 -4.95
N VAL A 60 2.74 2.19 -4.03
CA VAL A 60 1.69 1.20 -4.30
C VAL A 60 0.41 1.90 -4.79
N PHE A 61 0.01 3.01 -4.16
CA PHE A 61 -1.16 3.76 -4.61
C PHE A 61 -1.05 4.21 -6.08
N VAL A 62 0.12 4.71 -6.49
CA VAL A 62 0.35 5.14 -7.87
C VAL A 62 0.40 3.93 -8.82
N LEU A 63 1.07 2.84 -8.44
CA LEU A 63 1.10 1.59 -9.22
C LEU A 63 -0.29 1.01 -9.47
N PHE A 64 -1.18 1.09 -8.50
CA PHE A 64 -2.56 0.59 -8.62
C PHE A 64 -3.49 1.55 -9.36
N THR A 65 -3.08 2.80 -9.62
CA THR A 65 -3.94 3.77 -10.34
C THR A 65 -4.06 3.43 -11.83
N ASP A 66 -2.97 2.98 -12.44
CA ASP A 66 -2.87 2.65 -13.86
C ASP A 66 -2.11 1.33 -14.04
N VAL A 67 -2.84 0.26 -14.35
CA VAL A 67 -2.30 -1.10 -14.38
C VAL A 67 -2.35 -1.63 -15.81
N ASP A 68 -1.18 -2.00 -16.34
CA ASP A 68 -1.07 -2.69 -17.61
C ASP A 68 -0.96 -4.19 -17.37
N LEU A 69 -1.94 -4.94 -17.86
CA LEU A 69 -2.00 -6.38 -17.71
C LEU A 69 -1.79 -7.00 -19.09
N LEU A 70 -0.69 -7.73 -19.25
CA LEU A 70 -0.28 -8.33 -20.51
C LEU A 70 -0.74 -9.78 -20.66
N SER A 71 -1.37 -10.36 -19.63
CA SER A 71 -1.81 -11.76 -19.63
C SER A 71 -2.98 -12.00 -18.67
N GLU A 72 -3.76 -13.05 -18.93
CA GLU A 72 -4.81 -13.50 -18.02
C GLU A 72 -4.27 -13.85 -16.63
N LYS A 73 -3.07 -14.46 -16.56
CA LYS A 73 -2.41 -14.76 -15.28
C LYS A 73 -2.18 -13.50 -14.44
N GLN A 74 -1.64 -12.44 -15.05
CA GLN A 74 -1.42 -11.17 -14.35
C GLN A 74 -2.74 -10.55 -13.89
N LEU A 75 -3.82 -10.73 -14.65
CA LEU A 75 -5.14 -10.27 -14.24
C LEU A 75 -5.66 -11.04 -13.02
N MET A 76 -5.49 -12.37 -12.99
CA MET A 76 -5.90 -13.19 -11.84
C MET A 76 -5.06 -12.87 -10.60
N ASP A 77 -3.74 -12.68 -10.77
CA ASP A 77 -2.84 -12.27 -9.68
C ASP A 77 -3.21 -10.86 -9.16
N PHE A 78 -3.54 -9.93 -10.07
CA PHE A 78 -4.03 -8.61 -9.72
C PHE A 78 -5.36 -8.68 -8.97
N TYR A 79 -6.29 -9.53 -9.43
CA TYR A 79 -7.56 -9.76 -8.78
C TYR A 79 -7.37 -10.29 -7.34
N ASP A 80 -6.52 -11.30 -7.14
CA ASP A 80 -6.22 -11.83 -5.81
C ASP A 80 -5.58 -10.77 -4.90
N ALA A 81 -4.67 -9.96 -5.44
CA ALA A 81 -4.06 -8.84 -4.72
C ALA A 81 -5.10 -7.77 -4.31
N VAL A 82 -6.03 -7.43 -5.20
CA VAL A 82 -7.11 -6.48 -4.90
C VAL A 82 -8.14 -7.06 -3.92
N GLN A 83 -8.40 -8.36 -3.99
CA GLN A 83 -9.32 -9.04 -3.07
C GLN A 83 -8.72 -9.16 -1.66
N THR A 84 -7.42 -9.45 -1.55
CA THR A 84 -6.69 -9.44 -0.27
C THR A 84 -6.49 -8.03 0.30
N GLN A 85 -6.48 -7.01 -0.57
CA GLN A 85 -6.29 -5.61 -0.20
C GLN A 85 -7.48 -4.74 -0.63
N SER A 86 -8.62 -4.94 0.03
CA SER A 86 -9.89 -4.24 -0.28
C SER A 86 -9.79 -2.70 -0.29
N HIS A 87 -8.82 -2.12 0.42
CA HIS A 87 -8.57 -0.68 0.43
C HIS A 87 -7.99 -0.14 -0.91
N LEU A 88 -7.48 -1.00 -1.79
CA LEU A 88 -6.95 -0.64 -3.11
C LEU A 88 -8.00 -0.71 -4.23
N GLN A 89 -9.14 -1.39 -4.01
CA GLN A 89 -10.26 -1.46 -4.95
C GLN A 89 -10.72 -0.11 -5.52
N PRO A 90 -10.90 0.96 -4.71
CA PRO A 90 -11.32 2.27 -5.23
C PRO A 90 -10.18 3.05 -5.91
N VAL A 91 -8.94 2.57 -5.83
CA VAL A 91 -7.75 3.25 -6.36
C VAL A 91 -7.51 2.89 -7.83
N ALA A 92 -7.85 1.67 -8.23
CA ALA A 92 -7.78 1.23 -9.62
C ALA A 92 -8.72 2.04 -10.51
N ARG A 93 -8.14 2.88 -11.38
CA ARG A 93 -8.90 3.80 -12.26
C ARG A 93 -8.75 3.45 -13.73
N SER A 94 -7.59 2.96 -14.13
CA SER A 94 -7.28 2.63 -15.52
C SER A 94 -6.68 1.24 -15.60
N LEU A 95 -7.14 0.48 -16.59
CA LEU A 95 -6.70 -0.89 -16.80
C LEU A 95 -6.55 -1.16 -18.29
N SER A 96 -5.38 -1.66 -18.69
CA SER A 96 -5.08 -2.05 -20.08
C SER A 96 -5.00 -3.57 -20.20
N LEU A 97 -5.69 -4.16 -21.18
CA LEU A 97 -5.78 -5.62 -21.39
C LEU A 97 -5.62 -6.00 -22.86
N PRO A 98 -5.01 -7.15 -23.21
CA PRO A 98 -5.07 -7.70 -24.56
C PRO A 98 -6.50 -8.18 -24.89
N TRP A 99 -7.02 -7.82 -26.06
CA TRP A 99 -8.39 -8.15 -26.52
C TRP A 99 -8.71 -9.66 -26.57
N SER A 100 -7.72 -10.56 -26.56
CA SER A 100 -7.93 -11.95 -26.99
C SER A 100 -8.25 -12.97 -25.90
N GLU A 101 -8.08 -12.68 -24.60
CA GLU A 101 -8.18 -13.73 -23.56
C GLU A 101 -9.07 -13.37 -22.36
N VAL A 102 -9.51 -12.12 -22.22
CA VAL A 102 -10.18 -11.67 -21.00
C VAL A 102 -11.58 -11.17 -21.31
N SER A 103 -12.61 -11.84 -20.80
CA SER A 103 -13.96 -11.27 -20.83
C SER A 103 -13.98 -10.05 -19.90
N PRO A 104 -14.36 -8.85 -20.35
CA PRO A 104 -14.38 -7.64 -19.53
C PRO A 104 -15.48 -7.63 -18.46
N PHE A 105 -16.38 -8.62 -18.47
CA PHE A 105 -17.62 -8.62 -17.71
C PHE A 105 -17.50 -8.86 -16.18
N PRO A 106 -16.43 -9.42 -15.59
CA PRO A 106 -16.26 -9.44 -14.13
C PRO A 106 -15.68 -8.13 -13.58
N LEU A 107 -14.86 -7.42 -14.36
CA LEU A 107 -13.93 -6.42 -13.82
C LEU A 107 -14.62 -5.15 -13.31
N LEU A 108 -15.69 -4.73 -13.98
CA LEU A 108 -16.47 -3.55 -13.60
C LEU A 108 -17.26 -3.77 -12.29
N PHE A 109 -17.55 -5.02 -11.93
CA PHE A 109 -18.22 -5.33 -10.66
C PHE A 109 -17.25 -5.34 -9.47
N ILE A 110 -15.97 -5.66 -9.72
CA ILE A 110 -14.94 -5.83 -8.71
C ILE A 110 -14.19 -4.53 -8.43
N LEU A 111 -14.03 -3.68 -9.46
CA LEU A 111 -13.31 -2.41 -9.38
C LEU A 111 -14.30 -1.25 -9.54
N PRO A 112 -14.97 -0.82 -8.45
CA PRO A 112 -15.95 0.27 -8.53
C PRO A 112 -15.32 1.62 -8.92
N GLY A 113 -13.99 1.74 -8.81
CA GLY A 113 -13.22 2.92 -9.20
C GLY A 113 -12.79 2.97 -10.67
N LEU A 114 -13.05 1.90 -11.45
CA LEU A 114 -12.55 1.77 -12.82
C LEU A 114 -13.27 2.75 -13.75
N ARG A 115 -12.51 3.67 -14.35
CA ARG A 115 -12.99 4.72 -15.25
C ARG A 115 -12.61 4.47 -16.70
N HIS A 116 -11.48 3.83 -16.93
CA HIS A 116 -10.96 3.57 -18.27
C HIS A 116 -10.53 2.11 -18.38
N VAL A 117 -11.06 1.43 -19.40
CA VAL A 117 -10.60 0.12 -19.83
C VAL A 117 -10.09 0.28 -21.25
N THR A 118 -8.79 0.09 -21.43
CA THR A 118 -8.17 0.11 -22.75
C THR A 118 -7.92 -1.32 -23.16
N PHE A 119 -8.26 -1.63 -24.39
CA PHE A 119 -8.00 -2.94 -24.94
C PHE A 119 -6.91 -2.81 -26.01
N GLN A 120 -5.80 -3.52 -25.83
CA GLN A 120 -4.64 -3.57 -26.72
C GLN A 120 -4.74 -4.69 -27.74
#